data_AF-A0A1E4L9H7-F1
#
_entry.id   AF-A0A1E4L9H7-F1
#
_cell.length_a   1.000
_cell.length_b   1.000
_cell.length_c   1.000
_cell.angle_alpha   90.00
_cell.angle_beta   90.00
_cell.angle_gamma   90.00
#
_symmetry.space_group_name_H-M   'P 1'
#
loop_
_entity.id
_entity.type
_entity.pdbx_description
1 polymer ?
#
loop_
_entity_poly.entity_id
_entity_poly.type
_entity_poly.pdbx_seq_one_letter_code
_entity_poly.pdbx_strand_id
1 'polypeptide(L)'
;MTISFTYTPFMDGRRADLHARFADLFLKPPPKEEPRARRGFFSSCVGVLPSILLPSVLRGKRLGREGRRKYSMSNETMKAWVIDKFGGPEVYRVAELPIPTPGEGEVLVKVQGSSFNPADWKVREGHFGSREFPLVQLFDVSGVVASTGAGVTEFGEGDAVYGVTYTGAAAEYAVVKADHLGPRPTLMDPADAAVVPVAALTAYQALFDHGQVTSGQKVLIHAGAGGVGSFAIQLAKWAGAFVYATGSARNHHLMRELGADECIDYHSAKFEEVAKDVDMVLHSIGQDQVSASLQAPRRAA
;
A
#
# COMPACT_ATOMS: atom_id res chain seq x y z
N MET A 1 0.64 -6.22 -19.56
CA MET A 1 1.59 -5.57 -18.64
C MET A 1 1.63 -6.35 -17.33
N THR A 2 2.80 -6.72 -16.83
CA THR A 2 2.94 -7.38 -15.52
C THR A 2 3.52 -6.40 -14.54
N ILE A 3 2.81 -6.18 -13.42
CA ILE A 3 3.31 -5.36 -12.33
C ILE A 3 3.66 -6.29 -11.18
N SER A 4 4.96 -6.46 -10.96
CA SER A 4 5.48 -7.20 -9.83
C SER A 4 5.80 -6.25 -8.70
N PHE A 5 5.03 -6.32 -7.62
CA PHE A 5 5.37 -5.66 -6.38
C PHE A 5 6.37 -6.53 -5.61
N THR A 6 7.61 -6.61 -6.09
CA THR A 6 8.71 -6.70 -5.14
C THR A 6 8.77 -5.34 -4.48
N TYR A 7 8.50 -5.28 -3.17
CA TYR A 7 8.23 -4.06 -2.41
C TYR A 7 9.37 -3.03 -2.60
N THR A 8 9.26 -2.22 -3.64
CA THR A 8 10.19 -1.18 -4.10
C THR A 8 9.39 0.12 -4.02
N PRO A 9 9.98 1.18 -3.45
CA PRO A 9 9.33 1.89 -2.37
C PRO A 9 8.22 2.83 -2.85
N PHE A 10 7.22 2.96 -1.99
CA PHE A 10 6.23 4.06 -1.85
C PHE A 10 6.85 5.49 -1.83
N MET A 11 8.14 5.64 -2.17
CA MET A 11 9.01 6.81 -1.94
C MET A 11 9.43 7.51 -3.24
N ASP A 12 8.91 7.14 -4.41
CA ASP A 12 9.14 7.94 -5.61
C ASP A 12 8.35 9.25 -5.45
N GLY A 13 9.06 10.33 -5.10
CA GLY A 13 8.54 11.66 -4.75
C GLY A 13 7.77 12.39 -5.86
N ARG A 14 7.17 11.67 -6.79
CA ARG A 14 6.11 12.15 -7.65
C ARG A 14 4.86 12.34 -6.80
N ARG A 15 4.67 13.59 -6.35
CA ARG A 15 3.49 14.13 -5.65
C ARG A 15 2.21 13.50 -6.19
N ALA A 16 1.74 12.46 -5.53
CA ALA A 16 0.45 11.86 -5.76
C ALA A 16 -0.35 12.14 -4.50
N ASP A 17 -1.32 13.03 -4.62
CA ASP A 17 -2.28 13.35 -3.57
C ASP A 17 -3.02 12.05 -3.16
N LEU A 18 -2.64 11.46 -2.02
CA LEU A 18 -3.28 10.23 -1.53
C LEU A 18 -4.69 10.54 -1.01
N HIS A 19 -4.89 11.74 -0.47
CA HIS A 19 -6.20 12.25 -0.08
C HIS A 19 -7.19 12.21 -1.27
N ALA A 20 -6.78 12.67 -2.46
CA ALA A 20 -7.59 12.56 -3.67
C ALA A 20 -7.91 11.10 -4.05
N ARG A 21 -7.00 10.15 -3.79
CA ARG A 21 -7.22 8.72 -4.08
C ARG A 21 -8.17 8.07 -3.10
N PHE A 22 -8.11 8.43 -1.83
CA PHE A 22 -9.11 8.01 -0.85
C PHE A 22 -10.49 8.57 -1.20
N ALA A 23 -10.57 9.79 -1.71
CA ALA A 23 -11.82 10.31 -2.27
C ALA A 23 -12.27 9.50 -3.50
N ASP A 24 -11.36 9.15 -4.41
CA ASP A 24 -11.69 8.37 -5.62
C ASP A 24 -12.14 6.94 -5.32
N LEU A 25 -11.58 6.30 -4.28
CA LEU A 25 -11.96 4.95 -3.84
C LEU A 25 -13.43 4.83 -3.44
N PHE A 26 -14.06 5.92 -2.98
CA PHE A 26 -15.40 5.86 -2.37
C PHE A 26 -16.42 6.86 -2.95
N LEU A 27 -16.00 7.90 -3.67
CA LEU A 27 -16.89 9.03 -4.02
C LEU A 27 -17.04 9.27 -5.53
N LYS A 28 -16.28 8.60 -6.40
CA LYS A 28 -16.39 8.80 -7.86
C LYS A 28 -17.00 7.60 -8.60
N PRO A 29 -17.70 7.82 -9.72
CA PRO A 29 -18.07 6.76 -10.65
C PRO A 29 -16.82 6.21 -11.37
N PRO A 30 -16.88 4.99 -11.94
CA PRO A 30 -15.74 4.37 -12.61
C PRO A 30 -15.19 5.26 -13.73
N PRO A 31 -13.87 5.19 -14.01
CA PRO A 31 -13.28 5.94 -15.11
C PRO A 31 -14.02 5.59 -16.41
N LYS A 32 -14.65 6.60 -17.03
CA LYS A 32 -15.32 6.43 -18.32
C LYS A 32 -14.28 6.22 -19.42
N GLU A 33 -14.66 5.52 -20.48
CA GLU A 33 -13.86 5.44 -21.71
C GLU A 33 -13.51 6.86 -22.20
N GLU A 34 -12.26 7.27 -22.04
CA GLU A 34 -11.74 8.39 -22.83
C GLU A 34 -11.25 7.86 -24.18
N PRO A 35 -11.69 8.44 -25.31
CA PRO A 35 -11.15 8.08 -26.62
C PRO A 35 -9.66 8.44 -26.65
N ARG A 36 -8.79 7.43 -26.79
CA ARG A 36 -7.33 7.62 -26.82
C ARG A 36 -6.91 8.67 -27.84
N ALA A 37 -6.36 9.79 -27.36
CA ALA A 37 -5.36 10.52 -28.13
C ALA A 37 -4.09 9.65 -28.17
N ARG A 38 -3.70 9.19 -29.36
CA ARG A 38 -2.42 8.51 -29.58
C ARG A 38 -1.28 9.45 -29.17
N ARG A 39 -0.70 9.24 -27.99
CA ARG A 39 0.65 9.70 -27.68
C ARG A 39 1.50 8.46 -27.45
N GLY A 40 2.41 8.21 -28.38
CA GLY A 40 3.41 7.17 -28.26
C GLY A 40 4.26 7.42 -27.02
N PHE A 41 4.42 6.39 -26.19
CA PHE A 41 5.44 6.37 -25.16
C PHE A 41 6.20 5.05 -25.23
N PHE A 42 7.51 5.19 -25.12
CA PHE A 42 8.53 4.19 -25.42
C PHE A 42 8.40 2.93 -24.55
N SER A 43 8.69 1.79 -25.19
CA SER A 43 9.05 0.53 -24.56
C SER A 43 10.16 0.72 -23.52
N SER A 44 9.92 0.26 -22.30
CA SER A 44 11.00 -0.14 -21.38
C SER A 44 10.65 -1.49 -20.75
N CYS A 45 10.92 -2.56 -21.52
CA CYS A 45 11.20 -3.88 -20.98
C CYS A 45 12.64 -4.23 -21.33
N VAL A 46 13.54 -4.19 -20.36
CA VAL A 46 14.73 -5.05 -20.35
C VAL A 46 14.89 -5.55 -18.92
N GLY A 47 14.79 -6.86 -18.75
CA GLY A 47 15.02 -7.54 -17.48
C GLY A 47 16.49 -7.55 -17.09
N VAL A 48 16.76 -7.86 -15.81
CA VAL A 48 18.08 -8.24 -15.35
C VAL A 48 17.93 -9.42 -14.38
N LEU A 49 18.28 -10.61 -14.86
CA LEU A 49 18.68 -11.78 -14.07
C LEU A 49 20.20 -11.66 -13.72
N PRO A 50 20.73 -12.48 -12.80
CA PRO A 50 21.78 -12.11 -11.86
C PRO A 50 23.19 -12.49 -12.34
N SER A 51 24.17 -11.60 -12.14
CA SER A 51 25.56 -11.93 -11.75
C SER A 51 26.38 -10.64 -11.71
N ILE A 52 27.08 -10.39 -10.59
CA ILE A 52 28.48 -9.96 -10.48
C ILE A 52 28.79 -9.84 -8.98
N LEU A 53 29.69 -10.70 -8.52
CA LEU A 53 30.40 -10.58 -7.24
C LEU A 53 31.35 -9.37 -7.29
N LEU A 54 31.28 -8.51 -6.25
CA LEU A 54 32.33 -7.75 -5.52
C LEU A 54 33.48 -7.02 -6.28
N PRO A 55 34.32 -6.19 -5.64
CA PRO A 55 34.07 -5.13 -4.65
C PRO A 55 34.91 -3.86 -4.95
N SER A 56 34.31 -2.69 -5.10
CA SER A 56 35.01 -1.41 -4.90
C SER A 56 34.09 -0.26 -5.28
N VAL A 57 33.59 0.49 -4.31
CA VAL A 57 33.79 1.96 -4.20
C VAL A 57 33.45 2.32 -2.75
N LEU A 58 34.45 2.18 -1.88
CA LEU A 58 34.62 3.09 -0.76
C LEU A 58 34.94 4.46 -1.36
N ARG A 59 33.94 5.34 -1.46
CA ARG A 59 34.15 6.78 -1.42
C ARG A 59 32.86 7.44 -0.97
N GLY A 60 32.91 7.91 0.28
CA GLY A 60 31.81 8.54 0.96
C GLY A 60 31.21 9.68 0.16
N LYS A 61 29.91 9.62 -0.03
CA LYS A 61 29.06 10.80 0.02
C LYS A 61 28.23 10.65 1.28
N ARG A 62 28.50 11.52 2.26
CA ARG A 62 27.57 11.76 3.37
C ARG A 62 26.21 12.02 2.74
N LEU A 63 25.26 11.12 2.93
CA LEU A 63 23.86 11.46 2.82
C LEU A 63 23.65 12.65 3.76
N GLY A 64 23.12 13.74 3.21
CA GLY A 64 22.87 14.97 3.95
C GLY A 64 22.06 14.65 5.20
N ARG A 65 22.35 15.37 6.28
CA ARG A 65 21.52 15.42 7.48
C ARG A 65 20.14 15.98 7.07
N GLU A 66 19.26 15.13 6.55
CA GLU A 66 17.83 15.40 6.61
C GLU A 66 17.43 15.46 8.09
N GLY A 67 16.62 16.48 8.38
CA GLY A 67 16.54 17.11 9.69
C GLY A 67 16.24 16.15 10.82
N ARG A 68 16.86 16.41 11.97
CA ARG A 68 16.33 15.96 13.26
C ARG A 68 14.84 16.31 13.28
N ARG A 69 13.95 15.32 13.24
CA ARG A 69 12.58 15.53 13.73
C ARG A 69 12.71 15.85 15.21
N LYS A 70 12.85 17.12 15.54
CA LYS A 70 12.66 17.61 16.90
C LYS A 70 11.17 17.50 17.14
N TYR A 71 10.73 16.39 17.71
CA TYR A 71 9.46 16.34 18.39
C TYR A 71 9.40 17.55 19.33
N SER A 72 8.49 18.50 19.08
CA SER A 72 8.07 19.41 20.14
C SER A 72 7.30 18.53 21.11
N MET A 73 7.89 18.28 22.27
CA MET A 73 7.38 17.33 23.25
C MET A 73 6.32 18.02 24.09
N SER A 74 5.11 17.50 24.09
CA SER A 74 4.10 17.86 25.11
C SER A 74 4.52 17.26 26.47
N ASN A 75 3.97 17.79 27.57
CA ASN A 75 4.18 17.19 28.91
C ASN A 75 3.34 15.92 29.13
N GLU A 76 2.49 15.56 28.16
CA GLU A 76 1.63 14.38 28.20
C GLU A 76 2.33 13.20 27.52
N THR A 77 2.06 11.99 28.02
CA THR A 77 2.61 10.75 27.49
C THR A 77 1.50 9.88 26.92
N MET A 78 1.88 8.99 26.00
CA MET A 78 1.04 7.98 25.38
C MET A 78 1.71 6.62 25.46
N LYS A 79 0.90 5.57 25.41
CA LYS A 79 1.37 4.21 25.19
C LYS A 79 1.61 3.96 23.71
N ALA A 80 2.71 3.29 23.41
CA ALA A 80 3.08 2.87 22.07
C ALA A 80 3.67 1.47 22.07
N TRP A 81 3.46 0.74 20.98
CA TRP A 81 4.09 -0.52 20.70
C TRP A 81 5.32 -0.30 19.82
N VAL A 82 6.49 -0.55 20.41
CA VAL A 82 7.77 -0.15 19.84
C VAL A 82 8.73 -1.32 19.72
N ILE A 83 9.77 -1.09 18.92
CA ILE A 83 10.97 -1.92 18.87
C ILE A 83 12.20 -1.05 19.17
N ASP A 84 13.19 -1.58 19.88
CA ASP A 84 14.46 -0.88 20.17
C ASP A 84 15.61 -1.31 19.25
N LYS A 85 15.38 -2.36 18.48
CA LYS A 85 16.30 -2.95 17.51
C LYS A 85 15.49 -3.74 16.50
N PHE A 86 16.10 -4.04 15.35
CA PHE A 86 15.52 -4.97 14.41
C PHE A 86 15.50 -6.40 14.95
N GLY A 87 14.53 -7.21 14.51
CA GLY A 87 14.44 -8.63 14.85
C GLY A 87 13.09 -9.26 14.53
N GLY A 88 12.85 -10.45 15.11
CA GLY A 88 11.58 -11.15 14.99
C GLY A 88 10.49 -10.51 15.87
N PRO A 89 9.30 -11.14 15.97
CA PRO A 89 8.20 -10.62 16.77
C PRO A 89 8.53 -10.40 18.26
N GLU A 90 9.55 -11.07 18.79
CA GLU A 90 10.00 -10.96 20.18
C GLU A 90 10.61 -9.60 20.56
N VAL A 91 10.96 -8.75 19.58
CA VAL A 91 11.57 -7.43 19.85
C VAL A 91 10.55 -6.36 20.21
N TYR A 92 9.27 -6.68 20.10
CA TYR A 92 8.18 -5.78 20.43
C TYR A 92 8.01 -5.61 21.94
N ARG A 93 7.79 -4.37 22.37
CA ARG A 93 7.37 -4.05 23.75
C ARG A 93 6.47 -2.82 23.79
N VAL A 94 5.73 -2.67 24.88
CA VAL A 94 5.01 -1.43 25.18
C VAL A 94 5.97 -0.41 25.80
N ALA A 95 5.83 0.85 25.42
CA ALA A 95 6.57 1.99 25.97
C ALA A 95 5.60 3.13 26.28
N GLU A 96 5.92 3.94 27.27
CA GLU A 96 5.36 5.28 27.42
C GLU A 96 6.28 6.27 26.71
N LEU A 97 5.72 7.01 25.75
CA LEU A 97 6.42 8.01 24.94
C LEU A 97 5.67 9.34 25.02
N PRO A 98 6.33 10.50 24.89
CA PRO A 98 5.62 11.78 24.83
C PRO A 98 4.71 11.89 23.61
N ILE A 99 3.56 12.55 23.76
CA ILE A 99 2.65 12.78 22.64
C ILE A 99 3.34 13.74 21.66
N PRO A 100 3.49 13.35 20.38
CA PRO A 100 4.16 14.18 19.37
C PRO A 100 3.30 15.39 19.01
N THR A 101 3.94 16.53 18.70
CA THR A 101 3.26 17.71 18.14
C THR A 101 3.35 17.66 16.60
N PRO A 102 2.25 17.91 15.86
CA PRO A 102 2.29 17.96 14.41
C PRO A 102 3.03 19.19 13.90
N GLY A 103 3.87 19.03 12.87
CA GLY A 103 4.52 20.11 12.15
C GLY A 103 3.65 20.72 11.05
N GLU A 104 4.22 21.64 10.26
CA GLU A 104 3.55 22.21 9.09
C GLU A 104 3.09 21.12 8.11
N GLY A 105 1.81 21.19 7.68
CA GLY A 105 1.19 20.19 6.80
C GLY A 105 0.90 18.84 7.46
N GLU A 106 1.09 18.71 8.77
CA GLU A 106 0.86 17.47 9.51
C GLU A 106 -0.35 17.58 10.44
N VAL A 107 -0.91 16.43 10.77
CA VAL A 107 -2.09 16.24 11.61
C VAL A 107 -1.71 15.27 12.72
N LEU A 108 -2.09 15.58 13.95
CA LEU A 108 -2.05 14.63 15.06
C LEU A 108 -3.36 13.87 15.10
N VAL A 109 -3.29 12.55 14.94
CA VAL A 109 -4.44 11.65 14.99
C VAL A 109 -4.44 10.93 16.33
N LYS A 110 -5.54 11.01 17.07
CA LYS A 110 -5.84 10.11 18.18
C LYS A 110 -6.29 8.77 17.58
N VAL A 111 -5.43 7.78 17.68
CA VAL A 111 -5.59 6.49 17.00
C VAL A 111 -6.69 5.68 17.67
N GLN A 112 -7.59 5.14 16.85
CA GLN A 112 -8.68 4.24 17.26
C GLN A 112 -8.57 2.87 16.57
N GLY A 113 -7.82 2.77 15.47
CA GLY A 113 -7.53 1.54 14.77
C GLY A 113 -6.18 1.59 14.04
N SER A 114 -5.52 0.45 13.95
CA SER A 114 -4.33 0.21 13.11
C SER A 114 -4.40 -1.21 12.56
N SER A 115 -3.54 -1.55 11.60
CA SER A 115 -3.55 -2.86 10.95
C SER A 115 -2.14 -3.38 10.70
N PHE A 116 -2.06 -4.69 10.43
CA PHE A 116 -0.82 -5.34 10.05
C PHE A 116 -0.76 -5.57 8.54
N ASN A 117 0.35 -5.18 7.95
CA ASN A 117 0.70 -5.34 6.56
C ASN A 117 2.00 -6.14 6.43
N PRO A 118 2.22 -6.81 5.29
CA PRO A 118 3.52 -7.42 4.98
C PRO A 118 4.71 -6.46 4.97
N ALA A 119 4.46 -5.14 4.97
CA ALA A 119 5.48 -4.11 5.10
C ALA A 119 6.00 -4.01 6.54
N ASP A 120 5.14 -4.21 7.53
CA ASP A 120 5.45 -3.94 8.93
C ASP A 120 6.51 -4.91 9.47
N TRP A 121 6.34 -6.21 9.22
CA TRP A 121 7.34 -7.20 9.64
C TRP A 121 8.68 -7.00 8.90
N LYS A 122 8.64 -6.52 7.64
CA LYS A 122 9.85 -6.18 6.89
C LYS A 122 10.56 -4.94 7.46
N VAL A 123 9.82 -3.93 7.93
CA VAL A 123 10.42 -2.81 8.67
C VAL A 123 11.02 -3.31 9.98
N ARG A 124 10.30 -4.14 10.73
CA ARG A 124 10.79 -4.72 11.99
C ARG A 124 12.07 -5.53 11.81
N GLU A 125 12.23 -6.23 10.70
CA GLU A 125 13.43 -7.03 10.39
C GLU A 125 14.55 -6.23 9.70
N GLY A 126 14.35 -4.93 9.44
CA GLY A 126 15.39 -4.05 8.89
C GLY A 126 15.55 -4.10 7.37
N HIS A 127 14.57 -4.61 6.62
CA HIS A 127 14.61 -4.69 5.16
C HIS A 127 14.53 -3.31 4.47
N PHE A 128 14.18 -2.25 5.20
CA PHE A 128 14.02 -0.88 4.68
C PHE A 128 15.12 0.09 5.13
N GLY A 129 16.31 -0.44 5.40
CA GLY A 129 17.47 0.35 5.80
C GLY A 129 17.41 0.81 7.26
N SER A 130 18.25 1.81 7.60
CA SER A 130 18.37 2.31 8.96
C SER A 130 17.09 2.97 9.48
N ARG A 131 16.88 2.87 10.79
CA ARG A 131 15.79 3.49 11.54
C ARG A 131 16.33 4.07 12.85
N GLU A 132 15.64 5.08 13.36
CA GLU A 132 15.85 5.58 14.72
C GLU A 132 15.00 4.77 15.70
N PHE A 133 15.56 4.52 16.89
CA PHE A 133 14.91 3.75 17.95
C PHE A 133 14.70 4.65 19.19
N PRO A 134 13.65 4.39 20.02
CA PRO A 134 12.61 3.38 19.83
C PRO A 134 11.72 3.70 18.63
N LEU A 135 11.41 2.68 17.82
CA LEU A 135 10.60 2.83 16.62
C LEU A 135 9.18 2.36 16.89
N VAL A 136 8.21 3.27 16.79
CA VAL A 136 6.79 2.94 16.78
C VAL A 136 6.43 2.33 15.42
N GLN A 137 5.79 1.16 15.43
CA GLN A 137 5.53 0.36 14.23
C GLN A 137 4.15 0.66 13.60
N LEU A 138 3.84 -0.08 12.53
CA LEU A 138 2.59 -0.08 11.76
C LEU A 138 2.37 1.15 10.87
N PHE A 139 1.78 0.90 9.71
CA PHE A 139 1.60 1.89 8.64
C PHE A 139 0.20 2.50 8.69
N ASP A 140 -0.83 1.67 8.79
CA ASP A 140 -2.22 2.12 8.66
C ASP A 140 -2.73 2.72 9.96
N VAL A 141 -3.41 3.84 9.84
CA VAL A 141 -4.06 4.52 10.95
C VAL A 141 -5.53 4.78 10.64
N SER A 142 -6.37 4.66 11.65
CA SER A 142 -7.71 5.22 11.68
C SER A 142 -7.99 5.84 13.04
N GLY A 143 -8.67 6.97 13.06
CA GLY A 143 -8.95 7.68 14.31
C GLY A 143 -9.64 9.00 14.10
N VAL A 144 -9.41 9.91 15.05
CA VAL A 144 -9.92 11.28 15.02
C VAL A 144 -8.79 12.27 15.09
N VAL A 145 -8.93 13.40 14.40
CA VAL A 145 -7.96 14.50 14.47
C VAL A 145 -7.98 15.10 15.87
N ALA A 146 -6.82 15.11 16.52
CA ALA A 146 -6.61 15.70 17.85
C ALA A 146 -6.09 17.14 17.74
N SER A 147 -5.26 17.43 16.73
CA SER A 147 -4.81 18.79 16.42
C SER A 147 -4.20 18.84 15.02
N THR A 148 -4.05 20.04 14.48
CA THR A 148 -3.43 20.27 13.17
C THR A 148 -2.22 21.18 13.31
N GLY A 149 -1.22 20.96 12.45
CA GLY A 149 -0.13 21.89 12.28
C GLY A 149 -0.46 23.02 11.29
N ALA A 150 0.46 23.96 11.15
CA ALA A 150 0.28 25.10 10.25
C ALA A 150 0.02 24.65 8.81
N GLY A 151 -0.87 25.36 8.10
CA GLY A 151 -1.13 25.16 6.67
C GLY A 151 -2.08 24.02 6.33
N VAL A 152 -2.52 23.21 7.29
CA VAL A 152 -3.59 22.21 7.08
C VAL A 152 -4.94 22.94 7.03
N THR A 153 -5.70 22.74 5.95
CA THR A 153 -7.03 23.38 5.77
C THR A 153 -8.13 22.37 5.49
N GLU A 154 -7.76 21.14 5.15
CA GLU A 154 -8.64 20.03 4.74
C GLU A 154 -9.24 19.29 5.95
N PHE A 155 -8.65 19.46 7.13
CA PHE A 155 -9.03 18.78 8.37
C PHE A 155 -9.04 19.73 9.56
N GLY A 156 -9.94 19.47 10.52
CA GLY A 156 -10.02 20.12 11.82
C GLY A 156 -10.14 19.11 12.97
N GLU A 157 -9.96 19.59 14.20
CA GLU A 157 -10.11 18.77 15.41
C GLU A 157 -11.49 18.10 15.46
N GLY A 158 -11.51 16.80 15.79
CA GLY A 158 -12.72 15.97 15.83
C GLY A 158 -13.05 15.24 14.52
N ASP A 159 -12.41 15.58 13.40
CA ASP A 159 -12.66 14.91 12.13
C ASP A 159 -12.25 13.44 12.16
N ALA A 160 -13.11 12.57 11.65
CA ALA A 160 -12.82 11.15 11.52
C ALA A 160 -11.96 10.89 10.27
N VAL A 161 -10.78 10.30 10.47
CA VAL A 161 -9.77 10.11 9.41
C VAL A 161 -9.20 8.70 9.41
N TYR A 162 -8.63 8.32 8.27
CA TYR A 162 -7.86 7.09 8.07
C TYR A 162 -6.82 7.32 6.98
N GLY A 163 -5.73 6.55 6.98
CA GLY A 163 -4.66 6.76 6.00
C GLY A 163 -3.37 6.00 6.32
N VAL A 164 -2.27 6.43 5.68
CA VAL A 164 -0.96 5.76 5.77
C VAL A 164 0.09 6.67 6.42
N THR A 165 0.68 6.21 7.50
CA THR A 165 1.71 6.91 8.29
C THR A 165 3.14 6.49 7.95
N TYR A 166 3.30 5.33 7.29
CA TYR A 166 4.57 4.60 7.05
C TYR A 166 5.32 4.12 8.30
N THR A 167 5.06 4.69 9.48
CA THR A 167 5.45 4.24 10.82
C THR A 167 4.66 5.06 11.83
N GLY A 168 4.40 4.55 13.03
CA GLY A 168 3.84 5.37 14.12
C GLY A 168 2.39 5.06 14.46
N ALA A 169 1.71 4.22 13.68
CA ALA A 169 0.31 3.94 13.90
C ALA A 169 0.03 2.98 15.08
N ALA A 170 1.05 2.26 15.57
CA ALA A 170 0.95 1.43 16.78
C ALA A 170 1.14 2.24 18.07
N ALA A 171 0.41 3.34 18.23
CA ALA A 171 0.43 4.20 19.42
C ALA A 171 -0.94 4.85 19.63
N GLU A 172 -1.19 5.42 20.81
CA GLU A 172 -2.46 6.15 21.06
C GLU A 172 -2.56 7.44 20.22
N TYR A 173 -1.42 8.02 19.81
CA TYR A 173 -1.37 9.17 18.91
C TYR A 173 -0.31 9.00 17.81
N ALA A 174 -0.63 9.44 16.60
CA ALA A 174 0.27 9.41 15.45
C ALA A 174 0.26 10.75 14.70
N VAL A 175 1.45 11.24 14.33
CA VAL A 175 1.58 12.38 13.41
C VAL A 175 1.60 11.87 11.98
N VAL A 176 0.75 12.45 11.14
CA VAL A 176 0.54 12.03 9.75
C VAL A 176 0.51 13.26 8.87
N LYS A 177 1.05 13.19 7.65
CA LYS A 177 0.85 14.28 6.70
C LYS A 177 -0.62 14.35 6.30
N ALA A 178 -1.16 15.56 6.17
CA ALA A 178 -2.56 15.77 5.80
C ALA A 178 -2.89 15.10 4.45
N ASP A 179 -1.97 15.18 3.48
CA ASP A 179 -2.14 14.58 2.14
C ASP A 179 -2.05 13.04 2.11
N HIS A 180 -1.77 12.40 3.25
CA HIS A 180 -1.82 10.94 3.41
C HIS A 180 -3.08 10.43 4.11
N LEU A 181 -3.93 11.33 4.56
CA LEU A 181 -5.20 11.01 5.20
C LEU A 181 -6.35 11.17 4.20
N GLY A 182 -7.44 10.47 4.45
CA GLY A 182 -8.74 10.75 3.86
C GLY A 182 -9.82 10.78 4.95
N PRO A 183 -11.01 11.32 4.65
CA PRO A 183 -12.15 11.22 5.55
C PRO A 183 -12.55 9.76 5.73
N ARG A 184 -12.64 9.30 6.98
CA ARG A 184 -13.13 7.94 7.27
C ARG A 184 -14.62 7.85 6.93
N PRO A 185 -15.08 6.82 6.20
CA PRO A 185 -16.52 6.60 5.99
C PRO A 185 -17.27 6.50 7.32
N THR A 186 -18.35 7.27 7.47
CA THR A 186 -19.08 7.41 8.74
C THR A 186 -19.70 6.09 9.25
N LEU A 187 -19.95 5.14 8.34
CA LEU A 187 -20.55 3.84 8.64
C LEU A 187 -19.53 2.76 9.03
N MET A 188 -18.23 3.03 8.91
CA MET A 188 -17.19 2.04 9.12
C MET A 188 -16.57 2.20 10.49
N ASP A 189 -16.51 1.15 11.31
CA ASP A 189 -15.79 1.20 12.60
C ASP A 189 -14.32 1.59 12.38
N PRO A 190 -13.67 2.35 13.30
CA PRO A 190 -12.27 2.72 13.12
C PRO A 190 -11.33 1.51 12.95
N ALA A 191 -11.60 0.37 13.60
CA ALA A 191 -10.77 -0.83 13.44
C ALA A 191 -10.88 -1.39 12.01
N ASP A 192 -12.09 -1.42 11.45
CA ASP A 192 -12.33 -1.85 10.07
C ASP A 192 -11.75 -0.85 9.06
N ALA A 193 -11.87 0.45 9.34
CA ALA A 193 -11.29 1.49 8.49
C ALA A 193 -9.77 1.41 8.43
N ALA A 194 -9.11 0.95 9.50
CA ALA A 194 -7.67 0.80 9.53
C ALA A 194 -7.13 -0.32 8.62
N VAL A 195 -7.95 -1.28 8.15
CA VAL A 195 -7.47 -2.34 7.25
C VAL A 195 -7.48 -1.94 5.76
N VAL A 196 -8.05 -0.78 5.45
CA VAL A 196 -8.21 -0.28 4.08
C VAL A 196 -6.93 0.38 3.52
N PRO A 197 -6.20 1.27 4.23
CA PRO A 197 -5.32 2.24 3.59
C PRO A 197 -4.21 1.64 2.73
N VAL A 198 -3.26 0.90 3.30
CA VAL A 198 -2.17 0.28 2.50
C VAL A 198 -2.71 -0.69 1.46
N ALA A 199 -3.66 -1.55 1.82
CA ALA A 199 -4.13 -2.62 0.95
C ALA A 199 -4.90 -2.08 -0.28
N ALA A 200 -5.88 -1.21 -0.06
CA ALA A 200 -6.69 -0.62 -1.12
C ALA A 200 -5.89 0.34 -1.98
N LEU A 201 -5.02 1.17 -1.38
CA LEU A 201 -4.18 2.09 -2.13
C LEU A 201 -3.19 1.33 -3.02
N THR A 202 -2.58 0.25 -2.51
CA THR A 202 -1.70 -0.60 -3.31
C THR A 202 -2.44 -1.19 -4.51
N ALA A 203 -3.65 -1.72 -4.29
CA ALA A 203 -4.49 -2.26 -5.37
C ALA A 203 -4.86 -1.18 -6.39
N TYR A 204 -5.26 0.01 -5.94
CA TYR A 204 -5.64 1.12 -6.79
C TYR A 204 -4.48 1.60 -7.67
N GLN A 205 -3.30 1.83 -7.07
CA GLN A 205 -2.11 2.24 -7.81
C GLN A 205 -1.68 1.17 -8.81
N ALA A 206 -1.71 -0.10 -8.42
CA ALA A 206 -1.43 -1.21 -9.32
C ALA A 206 -2.34 -1.18 -10.55
N LEU A 207 -3.65 -1.11 -10.34
CA LEU A 207 -4.64 -1.20 -11.42
C LEU A 207 -4.69 0.06 -12.28
N PHE A 208 -4.68 1.25 -11.69
CA PHE A 208 -5.02 2.48 -12.40
C PHE A 208 -3.83 3.36 -12.75
N ASP A 209 -2.92 3.60 -11.82
CA ASP A 209 -1.75 4.45 -12.11
C ASP A 209 -0.78 3.75 -13.05
N HIS A 210 -0.54 2.47 -12.78
CA HIS A 210 0.46 1.70 -13.46
C HIS A 210 -0.17 0.78 -14.51
N GLY A 211 -1.21 0.03 -14.15
CA GLY A 211 -1.87 -0.92 -15.04
C GLY A 211 -2.77 -0.28 -16.08
N GLN A 212 -3.25 0.95 -15.80
CA GLN A 212 -4.20 1.69 -16.62
C GLN A 212 -5.40 0.84 -17.04
N VAL A 213 -5.95 0.07 -16.09
CA VAL A 213 -7.04 -0.86 -16.35
C VAL A 213 -8.30 -0.11 -16.79
N THR A 214 -8.90 -0.57 -17.89
CA THR A 214 -10.15 -0.06 -18.43
C THR A 214 -11.14 -1.19 -18.69
N SER A 215 -12.40 -0.82 -18.93
CA SER A 215 -13.49 -1.75 -19.26
C SER A 215 -13.11 -2.70 -20.41
N GLY A 216 -13.55 -3.96 -20.30
CA GLY A 216 -13.33 -5.00 -21.30
C GLY A 216 -11.95 -5.68 -21.28
N GLN A 217 -11.01 -5.20 -20.47
CA GLN A 217 -9.71 -5.86 -20.30
C GLN A 217 -9.81 -7.09 -19.38
N LYS A 218 -8.89 -8.04 -19.57
CA LYS A 218 -8.71 -9.22 -18.71
C LYS A 218 -7.57 -9.01 -17.72
N VAL A 219 -7.84 -9.12 -16.43
CA VAL A 219 -6.86 -8.94 -15.36
C VAL A 219 -6.70 -10.23 -14.58
N LEU A 220 -5.46 -10.67 -14.36
CA LEU A 220 -5.12 -11.74 -13.44
C LEU A 220 -4.62 -11.16 -12.12
N ILE A 221 -5.27 -11.55 -11.03
CA ILE A 221 -4.95 -11.12 -9.67
C ILE A 221 -4.43 -12.31 -8.89
N HIS A 222 -3.15 -12.24 -8.51
CA HIS A 222 -2.57 -13.24 -7.62
C HIS A 222 -2.98 -13.01 -6.16
N ALA A 223 -3.12 -14.11 -5.40
CA ALA A 223 -3.56 -14.10 -4.00
C ALA A 223 -4.85 -13.29 -3.78
N GLY A 224 -5.89 -13.59 -4.57
CA GLY A 224 -7.14 -12.81 -4.64
C GLY A 224 -7.90 -12.68 -3.32
N ALA A 225 -7.71 -13.62 -2.39
CA ALA A 225 -8.32 -13.57 -1.06
C ALA A 225 -7.44 -12.89 0.01
N GLY A 226 -6.25 -12.40 -0.34
CA GLY A 226 -5.39 -11.63 0.56
C GLY A 226 -5.75 -10.14 0.57
N GLY A 227 -5.19 -9.37 1.50
CA GLY A 227 -5.56 -7.96 1.71
C GLY A 227 -5.54 -7.09 0.45
N VAL A 228 -4.45 -7.12 -0.33
CA VAL A 228 -4.39 -6.37 -1.61
C VAL A 228 -5.29 -7.00 -2.67
N GLY A 229 -5.31 -8.33 -2.75
CA GLY A 229 -6.07 -9.07 -3.76
C GLY A 229 -7.57 -8.83 -3.67
N SER A 230 -8.13 -8.77 -2.46
CA SER A 230 -9.56 -8.58 -2.24
C SER A 230 -10.04 -7.20 -2.69
N PHE A 231 -9.24 -6.16 -2.47
CA PHE A 231 -9.53 -4.83 -3.03
C PHE A 231 -9.31 -4.80 -4.54
N ALA A 232 -8.25 -5.43 -5.04
CA ALA A 232 -7.95 -5.45 -6.46
C ALA A 232 -9.06 -6.11 -7.29
N ILE A 233 -9.67 -7.21 -6.81
CA ILE A 233 -10.81 -7.84 -7.47
C ILE A 233 -11.95 -6.82 -7.62
N GLN A 234 -12.37 -6.22 -6.50
CA GLN A 234 -13.49 -5.27 -6.50
C GLN A 234 -13.22 -4.05 -7.40
N LEU A 235 -12.01 -3.48 -7.34
CA LEU A 235 -11.63 -2.33 -8.14
C LEU A 235 -11.54 -2.66 -9.64
N ALA A 236 -10.99 -3.81 -10.00
CA ALA A 236 -10.95 -4.26 -11.40
C ALA A 236 -12.37 -4.49 -11.94
N LYS A 237 -13.26 -5.07 -11.14
CA LYS A 237 -14.67 -5.24 -11.51
C LYS A 237 -15.42 -3.93 -11.63
N TRP A 238 -15.19 -3.00 -10.71
CA TRP A 238 -15.73 -1.65 -10.79
C TRP A 238 -15.29 -0.93 -12.08
N ALA A 239 -14.06 -1.17 -12.54
CA ALA A 239 -13.55 -0.65 -13.81
C ALA A 239 -14.09 -1.38 -15.06
N GLY A 240 -14.94 -2.40 -14.91
CA GLY A 240 -15.52 -3.17 -16.02
C GLY A 240 -14.58 -4.25 -16.60
N ALA A 241 -13.54 -4.64 -15.88
CA ALA A 241 -12.64 -5.71 -16.30
C ALA A 241 -13.24 -7.11 -16.07
N PHE A 242 -12.71 -8.09 -16.81
CA PHE A 242 -12.85 -9.51 -16.52
C PHE A 242 -11.71 -9.94 -15.59
N VAL A 243 -12.02 -10.60 -14.48
CA VAL A 243 -11.08 -10.90 -13.40
C VAL A 243 -10.86 -12.39 -13.24
N TYR A 244 -9.63 -12.83 -13.51
CA TYR A 244 -9.10 -14.08 -13.00
C TYR A 244 -8.48 -13.83 -11.61
N ALA A 245 -8.77 -14.70 -10.64
CA ALA A 245 -8.20 -14.61 -9.30
C ALA A 245 -7.62 -15.95 -8.87
N THR A 246 -6.36 -15.97 -8.42
CA THR A 246 -5.76 -17.19 -7.86
C THR A 246 -5.93 -17.24 -6.34
N GLY A 247 -6.23 -18.42 -5.80
CA GLY A 247 -6.36 -18.65 -4.36
C GLY A 247 -6.77 -20.09 -4.07
N SER A 248 -6.50 -20.59 -2.86
CA SER A 248 -6.89 -21.95 -2.46
C SER A 248 -8.40 -22.15 -2.59
N ALA A 249 -8.86 -23.36 -2.96
CA ALA A 249 -10.28 -23.66 -3.19
C ALA A 249 -11.24 -23.15 -2.10
N ARG A 250 -10.85 -23.24 -0.82
CA ARG A 250 -11.64 -22.73 0.32
C ARG A 250 -12.00 -21.24 0.24
N ASN A 251 -11.21 -20.44 -0.47
CA ASN A 251 -11.40 -19.00 -0.62
C ASN A 251 -12.14 -18.62 -1.90
N HIS A 252 -12.50 -19.58 -2.76
CA HIS A 252 -13.16 -19.29 -4.04
C HIS A 252 -14.53 -18.64 -3.83
N HIS A 253 -15.27 -19.02 -2.78
CA HIS A 253 -16.53 -18.36 -2.45
C HIS A 253 -16.33 -16.85 -2.24
N LEU A 254 -15.40 -16.47 -1.36
CA LEU A 254 -15.05 -15.07 -1.10
C LEU A 254 -14.62 -14.34 -2.38
N MET A 255 -13.74 -14.93 -3.18
CA MET A 255 -13.25 -14.27 -4.40
C MET A 255 -14.39 -14.03 -5.41
N ARG A 256 -15.34 -14.97 -5.56
CA ARG A 256 -16.52 -14.77 -6.42
C ARG A 256 -17.46 -13.70 -5.86
N GLU A 257 -17.67 -13.68 -4.55
CA GLU A 257 -18.49 -12.65 -3.87
C GLU A 257 -17.90 -11.24 -4.07
N LEU A 258 -16.57 -11.13 -4.04
CA LEU A 258 -15.85 -9.89 -4.34
C LEU A 258 -15.88 -9.52 -5.84
N GLY A 259 -16.30 -10.44 -6.70
CA GLY A 259 -16.55 -10.21 -8.12
C GLY A 259 -15.62 -10.92 -9.09
N ALA A 260 -14.73 -11.81 -8.65
CA ALA A 260 -13.89 -12.58 -9.57
C ALA A 260 -14.76 -13.43 -10.52
N ASP A 261 -14.53 -13.30 -11.82
CA ASP A 261 -15.25 -14.08 -12.84
C ASP A 261 -14.75 -15.53 -12.85
N GLU A 262 -13.43 -15.72 -12.71
CA GLU A 262 -12.80 -17.04 -12.71
C GLU A 262 -11.83 -17.21 -11.55
N CYS A 263 -12.10 -18.20 -10.69
CA CYS A 263 -11.25 -18.53 -9.54
C CYS A 263 -10.37 -19.74 -9.85
N ILE A 264 -9.05 -19.59 -9.66
CA ILE A 264 -8.05 -20.61 -9.96
C ILE A 264 -7.46 -21.13 -8.65
N ASP A 265 -7.67 -22.42 -8.37
CA ASP A 265 -6.96 -23.10 -7.28
C ASP A 265 -5.54 -23.44 -7.71
N TYR A 266 -4.58 -22.73 -7.14
CA TYR A 266 -3.16 -22.88 -7.45
C TYR A 266 -2.60 -24.25 -7.03
N HIS A 267 -3.33 -25.02 -6.21
CA HIS A 267 -2.95 -26.41 -5.89
C HIS A 267 -3.35 -27.41 -6.97
N SER A 268 -4.40 -27.12 -7.75
CA SER A 268 -4.98 -28.08 -8.70
C SER A 268 -4.74 -27.70 -10.16
N ALA A 269 -4.46 -26.43 -10.45
CA ALA A 269 -4.28 -25.94 -11.81
C ALA A 269 -3.18 -24.88 -11.88
N LYS A 270 -2.46 -24.90 -13.00
CA LYS A 270 -1.54 -23.84 -13.38
C LYS A 270 -2.33 -22.66 -13.93
N PHE A 271 -2.09 -21.47 -13.40
CA PHE A 271 -2.87 -20.29 -13.79
C PHE A 271 -2.67 -19.95 -15.27
N GLU A 272 -1.49 -20.20 -15.83
CA GLU A 272 -1.15 -19.93 -17.22
C GLU A 272 -1.93 -20.80 -18.22
N GLU A 273 -2.46 -21.94 -17.78
CA GLU A 273 -3.30 -22.81 -18.60
C GLU A 273 -4.75 -22.32 -18.66
N VAL A 274 -5.18 -21.55 -17.65
CA VAL A 274 -6.54 -21.04 -17.49
C VAL A 274 -6.65 -19.57 -17.92
N ALA A 275 -5.82 -18.71 -17.34
CA ALA A 275 -5.80 -17.27 -17.58
C ALA A 275 -5.02 -16.92 -18.86
N LYS A 276 -5.67 -17.13 -20.00
CA LYS A 276 -5.11 -16.79 -21.33
C LYS A 276 -5.47 -15.38 -21.76
N ASP A 277 -4.59 -14.77 -22.54
CA ASP A 277 -4.78 -13.47 -23.20
C ASP A 277 -5.10 -12.32 -22.23
N VAL A 278 -4.48 -12.35 -21.05
CA VAL A 278 -4.65 -11.29 -20.04
C VAL A 278 -3.97 -10.00 -20.49
N ASP A 279 -4.57 -8.87 -20.17
CA ASP A 279 -4.02 -7.55 -20.48
C ASP A 279 -3.13 -7.05 -19.34
N MET A 280 -3.44 -7.46 -18.10
CA MET A 280 -2.68 -7.12 -16.91
C MET A 280 -2.56 -8.29 -15.93
N VAL A 281 -1.39 -8.41 -15.29
CA VAL A 281 -1.20 -9.28 -14.11
C VAL A 281 -0.78 -8.43 -12.92
N LEU A 282 -1.55 -8.51 -11.83
CA LEU A 282 -1.16 -8.03 -10.51
C LEU A 282 -0.46 -9.18 -9.77
N HIS A 283 0.86 -9.07 -9.65
CA HIS A 283 1.70 -10.09 -9.04
C HIS A 283 2.07 -9.73 -7.60
N SER A 284 1.51 -10.48 -6.66
CA SER A 284 1.67 -10.33 -5.21
C SER A 284 2.30 -11.54 -4.53
N ILE A 285 2.72 -12.55 -5.32
CA ILE A 285 3.30 -13.81 -4.85
C ILE A 285 4.82 -13.83 -5.05
N GLY A 286 5.49 -14.90 -4.58
CA GLY A 286 6.94 -15.05 -4.57
C GLY A 286 7.63 -14.78 -5.92
N GLN A 287 8.94 -14.49 -5.85
CA GLN A 287 9.76 -14.17 -7.02
C GLN A 287 9.86 -15.32 -8.02
N ASP A 288 9.70 -16.56 -7.55
CA ASP A 288 9.74 -17.79 -8.32
C ASP A 288 8.64 -17.88 -9.40
N GLN A 289 7.51 -17.20 -9.18
CA GLN A 289 6.38 -17.21 -10.12
C GLN A 289 6.39 -16.03 -11.10
N VAL A 290 7.33 -15.08 -10.94
CA VAL A 290 7.37 -13.85 -11.77
C VAL A 290 7.57 -14.18 -13.25
N SER A 291 8.40 -15.16 -13.58
CA SER A 291 8.66 -15.53 -14.99
C SER A 291 7.41 -16.07 -15.69
N ALA A 292 6.59 -16.88 -15.01
CA ALA A 292 5.32 -17.36 -15.55
C ALA A 292 4.31 -16.21 -15.69
N SER A 293 4.23 -15.33 -14.68
CA SER A 293 3.35 -14.15 -14.70
C SER A 293 3.74 -13.11 -15.74
N LEU A 294 5.00 -13.08 -16.19
CA LEU A 294 5.48 -12.24 -17.30
C LEU A 294 5.09 -12.79 -18.68
N GLN A 295 4.79 -14.10 -18.79
CA GLN A 295 4.41 -14.74 -20.04
C GLN A 295 2.90 -14.71 -20.29
N ALA A 296 2.09 -14.54 -19.23
CA ALA A 296 0.63 -14.50 -19.34
C ALA A 296 0.07 -13.30 -20.15
N PRO A 297 0.62 -12.08 -20.06
CA PRO A 297 0.09 -10.96 -20.81
C PRO A 297 0.22 -11.12 -22.33
N ARG A 298 -0.76 -10.59 -23.09
CA ARG A 298 -0.61 -10.46 -24.55
C ARG A 298 0.66 -9.68 -24.86
N ARG A 299 1.42 -10.16 -25.85
CA ARG A 299 2.47 -9.34 -26.48
C ARG A 299 1.79 -8.12 -27.08
N ALA A 300 2.23 -6.93 -26.70
CA ALA A 300 1.78 -5.69 -27.34
C ALA A 300 2.14 -5.80 -28.83
N ALA A 301 1.11 -5.70 -29.69
CA ALA A 301 1.26 -5.57 -31.13
C ALA A 301 1.56 -4.11 -31.49
#